data_AF-A0A916Q6D9-F1
#
_entry.id   AF-A0A916Q6D9-F1
#
_cell.length_a   1.000
_cell.length_b   1.000
_cell.length_c   1.000
_cell.angle_alpha   90.00
_cell.angle_beta   90.00
_cell.angle_gamma   90.00
#
_symmetry.space_group_name_H-M   'P 1'
#
loop_
_entity.id
_entity.type
_entity.pdbx_description
1 polymer ?
#
loop_
_entity_poly.entity_id
_entity_poly.type
_entity_poly.pdbx_seq_one_letter_code
_entity_poly.pdbx_strand_id
1 'polypeptide(L)'
;MKLLQCIDGLLVGTRYLTWAIGIAGVIASIFLIAANLPVGISSAVVFAASLLLAVGVSLVLLPGRLAVGFLNGRLRYIVGAMALLAAVVIMGIVWFTNNGFPTVNLIFA
;
A
#
# COMPACT_ATOMS: atom_id res chain seq x y z
N MET A 1 28.41 -6.27 19.71
CA MET A 1 26.93 -6.28 19.76
C MET A 1 26.26 -4.93 20.05
N LYS A 2 26.95 -3.91 20.61
CA LYS A 2 26.37 -2.56 20.82
C LYS A 2 26.15 -1.73 19.55
N LEU A 3 26.96 -1.97 18.52
CA LEU A 3 26.91 -1.24 17.25
C LEU A 3 25.63 -1.55 16.46
N LEU A 4 25.22 -2.83 16.42
CA LEU A 4 23.95 -3.25 15.83
C LEU A 4 22.74 -2.67 16.57
N GLN A 5 22.79 -2.58 17.90
CA GLN A 5 21.72 -1.94 18.69
C GLN A 5 21.61 -0.43 18.43
N CYS A 6 22.73 0.27 18.22
CA CYS A 6 22.70 1.68 17.80
C CYS A 6 22.14 1.85 16.39
N ILE A 7 22.50 0.96 15.45
CA ILE A 7 21.95 0.97 14.08
C ILE A 7 20.45 0.68 14.11
N ASP A 8 20.01 -0.33 14.86
CA ASP A 8 18.59 -0.63 15.05
C ASP A 8 17.86 0.56 15.66
N GLY A 9 18.44 1.23 16.65
CA GLY A 9 17.93 2.46 17.27
C GLY A 9 17.74 3.60 16.28
N LEU A 10 18.70 3.79 15.38
CA LEU A 10 18.65 4.81 14.32
C LEU A 10 17.58 4.49 13.26
N LEU A 11 17.46 3.22 12.89
CA LEU A 11 16.50 2.73 11.89
C LEU A 11 15.07 2.62 12.43
N VAL A 12 14.87 2.75 13.75
CA VAL A 12 13.53 2.85 14.34
C VAL A 12 12.76 4.02 13.71
N GLY A 13 13.37 5.20 13.64
CA GLY A 13 12.74 6.39 13.08
C GLY A 13 12.33 6.19 11.62
N THR A 14 13.23 5.62 10.80
CA THR A 14 12.96 5.30 9.40
C THR A 14 11.80 4.32 9.27
N ARG A 15 11.74 3.29 10.12
CA ARG A 15 10.67 2.29 10.11
C ARG A 15 9.29 2.89 10.41
N TYR A 16 9.20 3.78 11.40
CA TYR A 16 7.96 4.49 11.70
C TYR A 16 7.57 5.46 10.58
N LEU A 17 8.55 6.13 9.96
CA LEU A 17 8.31 7.05 8.85
C LEU A 17 7.81 6.31 7.60
N THR A 18 8.41 5.18 7.23
CA THR A 18 7.93 4.38 6.09
C THR A 18 6.54 3.82 6.35
N TRP A 19 6.23 3.43 7.59
CA TRP A 19 4.88 3.02 7.97
C TRP A 19 3.87 4.18 7.89
N ALA A 20 4.23 5.37 8.35
CA ALA A 20 3.39 6.56 8.25
C ALA A 20 3.11 6.96 6.80
N ILE A 21 4.09 6.81 5.90
CA ILE A 21 3.89 6.99 4.45
C ILE A 21 2.88 5.96 3.91
N GLY A 22 2.94 4.70 4.37
CA GLY A 22 1.95 3.68 4.02
C GLY A 22 0.53 4.10 4.39
N ILE A 23 0.32 4.61 5.61
CA ILE A 23 -0.97 5.12 6.06
C ILE A 23 -1.41 6.33 5.24
N ALA A 24 -0.50 7.27 4.99
CA ALA A 24 -0.79 8.43 4.15
C ALA A 24 -1.25 7.98 2.74
N GLY A 25 -0.64 6.92 2.19
CA GLY A 25 -1.06 6.30 0.94
C GLY A 25 -2.47 5.69 0.99
N VAL A 26 -2.88 5.10 2.12
CA VAL A 26 -4.26 4.61 2.32
C VAL A 26 -5.25 5.77 2.30
N ILE A 27 -4.97 6.83 3.07
CA ILE A 27 -5.84 8.03 3.15
C ILE A 27 -5.95 8.69 1.76
N ALA A 28 -4.83 8.88 1.07
CA ALA A 28 -4.80 9.44 -0.28
C ALA A 28 -5.58 8.58 -1.28
N SER A 29 -5.46 7.25 -1.21
CA SER A 29 -6.21 6.34 -2.08
C SER A 29 -7.71 6.43 -1.84
N ILE A 30 -8.17 6.51 -0.59
CA ILE A 30 -9.60 6.69 -0.26
C ILE A 30 -10.13 8.00 -0.87
N PHE A 31 -9.37 9.09 -0.73
CA PHE A 31 -9.76 10.38 -1.29
C PHE A 31 -9.82 10.35 -2.83
N LEU A 32 -8.83 9.71 -3.46
CA LEU A 32 -8.77 9.56 -4.91
C LEU A 32 -9.90 8.68 -5.48
N ILE A 33 -10.30 7.62 -4.76
CA ILE A 33 -11.50 6.81 -5.10
C ILE A 33 -12.74 7.71 -5.12
N ALA A 34 -12.95 8.49 -4.07
CA ALA A 34 -14.11 9.38 -3.97
C ALA A 34 -14.13 10.45 -5.08
N ALA A 35 -12.96 11.02 -5.40
CA ALA A 35 -12.83 12.03 -6.44
C ALA A 35 -12.99 11.48 -7.87
N ASN A 36 -12.61 10.21 -8.11
CA ASN A 36 -12.62 9.60 -9.44
C ASN A 36 -13.75 8.59 -9.68
N LEU A 37 -14.65 8.42 -8.72
CA LEU A 37 -15.91 7.67 -8.88
C LEU A 37 -16.71 8.05 -10.15
N PRO A 38 -16.72 9.34 -10.60
CA PRO A 38 -17.40 9.73 -11.84
C PRO A 38 -16.69 9.30 -13.14
N VAL A 39 -15.42 8.91 -13.07
CA VAL A 39 -14.53 8.72 -14.25
C VAL A 39 -14.68 7.30 -14.86
N GLY A 40 -15.39 6.39 -14.17
CA GLY A 40 -15.77 5.06 -14.67
C GLY A 40 -15.23 3.89 -13.85
N ILE A 41 -15.67 2.67 -14.20
CA ILE A 41 -15.34 1.45 -13.45
C ILE A 41 -13.84 1.11 -13.53
N SER A 42 -13.17 1.46 -14.62
CA SER A 42 -11.74 1.16 -14.81
C SER A 42 -10.84 1.97 -13.87
N SER A 43 -11.13 3.24 -13.61
CA SER A 43 -10.38 4.07 -12.66
C SER A 43 -10.59 3.56 -11.22
N ALA A 44 -11.83 3.17 -10.87
CA ALA A 44 -12.13 2.60 -9.56
C ALA A 44 -11.31 1.33 -9.25
N VAL A 45 -11.08 0.46 -10.24
CA VAL A 45 -10.27 -0.75 -10.08
C VAL A 45 -8.79 -0.43 -9.84
N VAL A 46 -8.25 0.59 -10.52
CA VAL A 46 -6.86 1.07 -10.29
C VAL A 46 -6.70 1.61 -8.87
N PHE A 47 -7.66 2.40 -8.40
CA PHE A 47 -7.59 2.95 -7.05
C PHE A 47 -7.86 1.90 -5.95
N ALA A 48 -8.66 0.87 -6.24
CA ALA A 48 -8.80 -0.28 -5.35
C ALA A 48 -7.48 -1.07 -5.25
N ALA A 49 -6.76 -1.23 -6.36
CA ALA A 49 -5.43 -1.86 -6.36
C ALA A 49 -4.40 -1.02 -5.59
N SER A 50 -4.42 0.32 -5.74
CA SER A 50 -3.52 1.20 -4.97
C SER A 50 -3.82 1.20 -3.48
N LEU A 51 -5.10 1.10 -3.10
CA LEU A 51 -5.53 0.93 -1.72
C LEU A 51 -4.99 -0.39 -1.13
N LEU A 52 -5.16 -1.51 -1.85
CA LEU A 52 -4.64 -2.82 -1.42
C LEU A 52 -3.11 -2.81 -1.29
N LEU A 53 -2.41 -2.13 -2.19
CA LEU A 53 -0.96 -1.94 -2.10
C LEU A 53 -0.59 -1.13 -0.85
N ALA A 54 -1.25 0.00 -0.60
CA ALA A 54 -0.99 0.83 0.57
C ALA A 54 -1.27 0.10 1.89
N VAL A 55 -2.35 -0.69 1.94
CA VAL A 55 -2.68 -1.56 3.10
C VAL A 55 -1.64 -2.65 3.27
N GLY A 56 -1.23 -3.33 2.18
CA GLY A 56 -0.20 -4.36 2.20
C GLY A 56 1.15 -3.83 2.71
N VAL A 57 1.61 -2.70 2.19
CA VAL A 57 2.83 -2.02 2.64
C VAL A 57 2.73 -1.62 4.12
N SER A 58 1.60 -1.04 4.53
CA SER A 58 1.37 -0.62 5.92
C SER A 58 1.39 -1.81 6.89
N LEU A 59 0.81 -2.95 6.50
CA LEU A 59 0.79 -4.17 7.32
C LEU A 59 2.16 -4.83 7.43
N VAL A 60 2.91 -4.90 6.33
CA VAL A 60 4.28 -5.46 6.30
C VAL A 60 5.23 -4.63 7.17
N LEU A 61 5.15 -3.31 7.03
CA LEU A 61 6.05 -2.36 7.70
C LEU A 61 5.63 -1.99 9.13
N LEU A 62 4.42 -2.39 9.56
CA LEU A 62 3.90 -2.15 10.90
C LEU A 62 4.99 -2.41 11.96
N PRO A 63 5.38 -1.45 12.80
CA PRO A 63 6.41 -1.70 13.81
C PRO A 63 5.86 -2.69 14.84
N GLY A 64 6.66 -3.70 15.24
CA GLY A 64 6.22 -4.78 16.13
C GLY A 64 5.69 -4.30 17.48
N ARG A 65 6.12 -3.12 17.94
CA ARG A 65 5.60 -2.47 19.16
C ARG A 65 4.14 -2.00 19.04
N LEU A 66 3.66 -1.75 17.82
CA LEU A 66 2.26 -1.41 17.52
C LEU A 66 1.44 -2.62 17.07
N ALA A 67 2.09 -3.74 16.74
CA ALA A 67 1.46 -4.96 16.26
C ALA A 67 0.90 -5.85 17.39
N VAL A 68 0.67 -5.30 18.58
CA VAL A 68 0.23 -6.06 19.76
C VAL A 68 -1.26 -6.40 19.62
N GLY A 69 -1.60 -7.68 19.41
CA GLY A 69 -2.99 -8.15 19.26
C GLY A 69 -3.19 -9.20 18.15
N PHE A 70 -4.32 -9.18 17.45
CA PHE A 70 -4.71 -10.14 16.40
C PHE A 70 -3.76 -10.22 15.19
N LEU A 71 -2.88 -9.22 15.01
CA LEU A 71 -1.90 -9.13 13.92
C LEU A 71 -0.45 -9.41 14.38
N ASN A 72 -0.27 -10.04 15.53
CA ASN A 72 1.08 -10.32 16.05
C ASN A 72 1.78 -11.43 15.23
N GLY A 73 3.02 -11.16 14.81
CA GLY A 73 3.91 -12.16 14.21
C GLY A 73 3.68 -12.44 12.72
N ARG A 74 3.78 -13.72 12.34
CA ARG A 74 3.88 -14.20 10.94
C ARG A 74 2.64 -13.88 10.09
N LEU A 75 1.47 -13.80 10.72
CA LEU A 75 0.19 -13.65 10.04
C LEU A 75 0.05 -12.28 9.36
N ARG A 76 0.58 -11.19 9.96
CA ARG A 76 0.60 -9.86 9.32
C ARG A 76 1.43 -9.84 8.03
N TYR A 77 2.54 -10.57 8.03
CA TYR A 77 3.46 -10.61 6.89
C TYR A 77 2.83 -11.39 5.74
N ILE A 78 2.14 -12.49 6.07
CA ILE A 78 1.39 -13.28 5.08
C ILE A 78 0.25 -12.44 4.50
N VAL A 79 -0.59 -11.82 5.33
CA VAL A 79 -1.72 -11.00 4.86
C VAL A 79 -1.24 -9.80 4.05
N GLY A 80 -0.21 -9.09 4.52
CA GLY A 80 0.35 -7.95 3.79
C GLY A 80 1.03 -8.35 2.47
N ALA A 81 1.73 -9.49 2.44
CA ALA A 81 2.32 -10.02 1.22
C ALA A 81 1.24 -10.47 0.22
N MET A 82 0.19 -11.14 0.67
CA MET A 82 -0.96 -11.52 -0.17
C MET A 82 -1.70 -10.31 -0.72
N ALA A 83 -1.88 -9.25 0.08
CA ALA A 83 -2.48 -7.99 -0.36
C ALA A 83 -1.62 -7.29 -1.42
N LEU A 84 -0.29 -7.28 -1.25
CA LEU A 84 0.65 -6.79 -2.26
C LEU A 84 0.56 -7.60 -3.57
N LEU A 85 0.54 -8.93 -3.46
CA LEU A 85 0.43 -9.82 -4.61
C LEU A 85 -0.89 -9.58 -5.37
N ALA A 86 -2.01 -9.48 -4.64
CA ALA A 86 -3.31 -9.17 -5.23
C ALA A 86 -3.31 -7.80 -5.93
N ALA A 87 -2.71 -6.77 -5.32
CA ALA A 87 -2.60 -5.44 -5.94
C ALA A 87 -1.80 -5.48 -7.25
N VAL A 88 -0.69 -6.21 -7.28
CA VAL A 88 0.14 -6.38 -8.49
C VAL A 88 -0.64 -7.12 -9.58
N VAL A 89 -1.36 -8.19 -9.23
CA VAL A 89 -2.18 -8.95 -10.17
C VAL A 89 -3.29 -8.08 -10.76
N ILE A 90 -4.02 -7.33 -9.93
CA ILE A 90 -5.10 -6.45 -10.39
C ILE A 90 -4.53 -5.37 -11.32
N MET A 91 -3.43 -4.71 -10.95
CA MET A 91 -2.78 -3.72 -11.81
C MET A 91 -2.28 -4.31 -13.12
N GLY A 92 -1.74 -5.54 -13.09
CA GLY A 92 -1.34 -6.26 -14.30
C GLY A 92 -2.51 -6.50 -15.24
N ILE A 93 -3.63 -6.99 -14.72
CA ILE A 93 -4.86 -7.20 -15.51
C ILE A 93 -5.34 -5.88 -16.11
N VAL A 94 -5.38 -4.80 -15.34
CA VAL A 94 -5.78 -3.48 -15.83
C VAL A 94 -4.86 -2.99 -16.95
N TRP A 95 -3.54 -3.15 -16.79
CA TRP A 95 -2.55 -2.77 -17.80
C TRP A 95 -2.77 -3.51 -19.13
N PHE A 96 -2.94 -4.83 -19.08
CA PHE A 96 -3.16 -5.64 -20.29
C PHE A 96 -4.51 -5.38 -20.96
N THR A 97 -5.55 -5.06 -20.17
CA THR A 97 -6.91 -4.83 -20.68
C THR A 97 -7.12 -3.41 -21.20
N ASN A 98 -6.43 -2.42 -20.65
CA ASN A 98 -6.59 -1.00 -21.01
C ASN A 98 -5.39 -0.44 -21.78
N ASN A 99 -4.47 -1.29 -22.21
CA ASN A 99 -3.25 -0.92 -22.95
C ASN A 99 -2.43 0.18 -22.22
N GLY A 100 -2.33 0.06 -20.89
CA GLY A 100 -1.75 1.07 -19.99
C GLY A 100 -2.80 1.72 -19.07
N PHE A 101 -2.61 3.01 -18.76
CA PHE A 101 -3.48 3.81 -17.88
C PHE A 101 -4.11 5.03 -18.59
N PRO A 102 -4.75 4.89 -19.77
CA PRO A 102 -5.29 6.04 -20.49
C PRO A 102 -6.39 6.77 -19.70
N THR A 103 -7.21 6.06 -18.93
CA THR A 103 -8.30 6.65 -18.12
C THR A 103 -7.84 7.32 -16.83
N VAL A 104 -6.58 7.11 -16.42
CA VAL A 104 -5.99 7.72 -15.22
C VAL A 104 -5.03 8.85 -15.60
N ASN A 105 -4.82 9.06 -16.90
CA ASN A 105 -3.92 10.06 -17.43
C ASN A 105 -4.68 11.39 -17.61
N LEU A 106 -4.67 12.22 -16.56
CA LEU A 106 -5.33 13.54 -16.52
C LEU A 106 -4.79 14.53 -17.58
N ILE A 107 -3.75 14.17 -18.35
CA ILE A 107 -3.18 14.99 -19.43
C ILE A 107 -3.90 14.74 -20.76
N PHE A 108 -4.57 13.59 -20.93
CA PHE A 108 -5.25 13.21 -22.18
C PHE A 108 -6.78 13.06 -22.02
N ALA A 109 -7.32 13.45 -20.87
CA ALA A 109 -8.76 13.56 -20.61
C ALA A 109 -9.29 14.94 -21.00
#